data_AF-A0A7S4QEM9-F1
#
_entry.id   AF-A0A7S4QEM9-F1
#
_cell.length_a   1.000
_cell.length_b   1.000
_cell.length_c   1.000
_cell.angle_alpha   90.00
_cell.angle_beta   90.00
_cell.angle_gamma   90.00
#
_symmetry.space_group_name_H-M   'P 1'
#
loop_
_entity.id
_entity.type
_entity.pdbx_description
1 polymer ?
#
loop_
_entity_poly.entity_id
_entity_poly.type
_entity_poly.pdbx_seq_one_letter_code
_entity_poly.pdbx_strand_id
1 'polypeptide(L)'
;MAPHSLAMVGLGALGALAALTLTKTKPASKPPARDLSSHAVLQQRDLSSLRLDYDNDHIMVYSMTKVGSTSLWVALGSKLEQWNYLEETNETYGSITKTHFPEVARDIVRKVPRDKTLWIFTSVRNPFARQVSAYFEDIEQKRHLANLTEEQIMAMPMDEMHQDFLKRWPKENFGADNWYSTEFAKIAGVDLTAHKFPFEEGRLIVEGWVHGRPTIVVLLRAEDVCCWWDIMRHHVPNWNPVHKEDARELWYGSKYDEFKKSFVWPQHIVEAISVADSLHWYTIAERAVMLRKALGVRLDHLEN
;
A
#
# COMPACT_ATOMS: atom_id res chain seq x y z
N MET A 1 -13.45 -56.47 -9.51
CA MET A 1 -14.55 -57.46 -9.36
C MET A 1 -15.79 -56.74 -8.87
N ALA A 2 -16.95 -57.26 -9.27
CA ALA A 2 -18.30 -56.68 -9.26
C ALA A 2 -18.80 -56.15 -7.88
N PRO A 3 -19.90 -55.36 -7.88
CA PRO A 3 -20.36 -54.57 -6.74
C PRO A 3 -21.35 -55.36 -5.86
N HIS A 4 -21.51 -54.92 -4.60
CA HIS A 4 -22.56 -55.41 -3.71
C HIS A 4 -23.57 -54.33 -3.34
N SER A 5 -24.80 -54.84 -3.21
CA SER A 5 -26.10 -54.21 -3.15
C SER A 5 -26.56 -53.95 -1.71
N LEU A 6 -27.48 -52.97 -1.58
CA LEU A 6 -28.59 -52.82 -0.63
C LEU A 6 -28.48 -53.29 0.84
N ALA A 7 -28.86 -52.38 1.75
CA ALA A 7 -29.89 -52.67 2.75
C ALA A 7 -30.63 -51.39 3.20
N MET A 8 -31.94 -51.37 2.97
CA MET A 8 -32.92 -50.52 3.65
C MET A 8 -33.31 -51.14 4.99
N VAL A 9 -33.43 -50.32 6.04
CA VAL A 9 -34.34 -50.56 7.16
C VAL A 9 -34.96 -49.21 7.52
N GLY A 10 -36.29 -49.11 7.41
CA GLY A 10 -37.07 -47.98 7.91
C GLY A 10 -37.55 -48.23 9.34
N LEU A 11 -38.01 -47.16 10.01
CA LEU A 11 -39.23 -47.09 10.83
C LEU A 11 -39.27 -45.75 11.57
N GLY A 12 -40.48 -45.21 11.76
CA GLY A 12 -40.81 -44.45 12.98
C GLY A 12 -41.26 -43.01 12.80
N ALA A 13 -42.58 -42.81 12.71
CA ALA A 13 -43.28 -41.53 12.77
C ALA A 13 -43.52 -41.03 14.22
N LEU A 14 -44.09 -39.82 14.31
CA LEU A 14 -44.66 -39.10 15.48
C LEU A 14 -43.61 -38.42 16.37
N GLY A 15 -43.68 -37.14 16.74
CA GLY A 15 -44.75 -36.16 16.71
C GLY A 15 -44.59 -35.28 17.96
N ALA A 16 -44.34 -33.97 17.81
CA ALA A 16 -44.59 -32.96 18.85
C ALA A 16 -44.37 -31.55 18.26
N LEU A 17 -45.47 -30.85 18.00
CA LEU A 17 -45.49 -29.41 17.77
C LEU A 17 -45.35 -28.73 19.14
N ALA A 18 -44.18 -28.16 19.45
CA ALA A 18 -44.01 -27.28 20.59
C ALA A 18 -44.17 -25.83 20.12
N ALA A 19 -45.25 -25.18 20.55
CA ALA A 19 -45.47 -23.76 20.36
C ALA A 19 -44.45 -22.96 21.17
N LEU A 20 -43.50 -22.31 20.49
CA LEU A 20 -42.62 -21.32 21.11
C LEU A 20 -43.40 -20.01 21.30
N THR A 21 -43.73 -19.70 22.54
CA THR A 21 -44.17 -18.38 22.97
C THR A 21 -43.00 -17.39 22.88
N LEU A 22 -43.03 -16.52 21.87
CA LEU A 22 -42.17 -15.34 21.79
C LEU A 22 -42.51 -14.38 22.94
N THR A 23 -41.66 -14.35 23.97
CA THR A 23 -41.64 -13.25 24.93
C THR A 23 -40.95 -12.05 24.29
N LYS A 24 -41.70 -10.95 24.12
CA LYS A 24 -41.16 -9.65 23.69
C LYS A 24 -40.17 -9.14 24.73
N THR A 25 -38.88 -9.33 24.50
CA THR A 25 -37.83 -8.66 25.24
C THR A 25 -37.80 -7.18 24.85
N LYS A 26 -37.86 -6.32 25.88
CA LYS A 26 -37.81 -4.86 25.77
C LYS A 26 -36.46 -4.46 25.14
N PRO A 27 -36.42 -3.65 24.09
CA PRO A 27 -35.16 -3.24 23.47
C PRO A 27 -34.31 -2.48 24.48
N ALA A 28 -33.06 -2.92 24.65
CA ALA A 28 -32.09 -2.25 25.50
C ALA A 28 -31.94 -0.78 25.03
N SER A 29 -31.99 0.14 25.98
CA SER A 29 -31.80 1.57 25.74
C SER A 29 -30.47 1.80 25.04
N LYS A 30 -30.52 2.42 23.85
CA LYS A 30 -29.34 2.85 23.10
C LYS A 30 -28.43 3.67 24.03
N PRO A 31 -27.14 3.32 24.20
CA PRO A 31 -26.21 4.14 24.95
C PRO A 31 -26.18 5.55 24.32
N PRO A 32 -26.04 6.62 25.14
CA PRO A 32 -26.02 7.99 24.63
C PRO A 32 -24.89 8.11 23.61
N ALA A 33 -25.23 8.66 22.44
CA ALA A 33 -24.25 8.99 21.42
C ALA A 33 -23.18 9.87 22.05
N ARG A 34 -21.94 9.39 22.09
CA ARG A 34 -20.80 10.24 22.45
C ARG A 34 -20.74 11.35 21.42
N ASP A 35 -20.92 12.57 21.89
CA ASP A 35 -20.74 13.78 21.13
C ASP A 35 -19.27 13.89 20.71
N LEU A 36 -18.97 13.42 19.50
CA LEU A 36 -17.67 13.55 18.84
C LEU A 36 -17.53 14.93 18.17
N SER A 37 -18.49 15.85 18.33
CA SER A 37 -18.44 17.17 17.67
C SER A 37 -17.55 18.20 18.38
N SER A 38 -16.92 17.85 19.51
CA SER A 38 -15.88 18.68 20.14
C SER A 38 -14.51 18.56 19.45
N HIS A 39 -14.50 18.32 18.13
CA HIS A 39 -13.34 18.63 17.31
C HIS A 39 -13.20 20.15 17.30
N ALA A 40 -12.47 20.64 18.31
CA ALA A 40 -11.89 21.97 18.32
C ALA A 40 -11.40 22.28 16.90
N VAL A 41 -11.83 23.44 16.38
CA VAL A 41 -11.27 24.01 15.17
C VAL A 41 -9.76 24.10 15.41
N LEU A 42 -9.04 23.07 14.96
CA LEU A 42 -7.59 23.07 14.94
C LEU A 42 -7.24 24.27 14.07
N GLN A 43 -6.74 25.33 14.70
CA GLN A 43 -6.15 26.44 13.97
C GLN A 43 -5.20 25.80 12.97
N GLN A 44 -5.43 26.09 11.68
CA GLN A 44 -4.66 25.54 10.59
C GLN A 44 -3.21 25.91 10.84
N ARG A 45 -2.45 24.98 11.41
CA ARG A 45 -1.05 25.20 11.74
C ARG A 45 -0.30 25.39 10.42
N ASP A 46 0.74 26.21 10.46
CA ASP A 46 1.69 26.25 9.37
C ASP A 46 2.40 24.89 9.30
N LEU A 47 1.92 24.02 8.41
CA LEU A 47 2.48 22.68 8.24
C LEU A 47 3.93 22.73 7.76
N SER A 48 4.36 23.83 7.14
CA SER A 48 5.75 24.02 6.69
C SER A 48 6.75 24.11 7.84
N SER A 49 6.28 24.48 9.04
CA SER A 49 7.11 24.57 10.25
C SER A 49 7.18 23.27 11.04
N LEU A 50 6.42 22.22 10.68
CA LEU A 50 6.45 20.94 11.40
C LEU A 50 7.83 20.30 11.31
N ARG A 51 8.35 19.83 12.44
CA ARG A 51 9.64 19.14 12.55
C ARG A 51 9.44 17.86 13.33
N LEU A 52 10.01 16.77 12.82
CA LEU A 52 10.05 15.48 13.50
C LEU A 52 11.00 15.57 14.71
N ASP A 53 10.49 15.19 15.87
CA ASP A 53 11.23 15.08 17.12
C ASP A 53 11.40 13.61 17.48
N TYR A 54 12.59 13.04 17.22
CA TYR A 54 12.85 11.62 17.45
C TYR A 54 12.69 11.15 18.91
N ASP A 55 12.72 12.06 19.89
CA ASP A 55 12.53 11.73 21.31
C ASP A 55 11.04 11.76 21.71
N ASN A 56 10.21 12.47 20.96
CA ASN A 56 8.79 12.68 21.26
C ASN A 56 7.81 12.13 20.23
N ASP A 57 8.31 11.66 19.10
CA ASP A 57 7.52 11.14 18.02
C ASP A 57 7.76 9.65 17.80
N HIS A 58 6.74 8.95 17.31
CA HIS A 58 6.87 7.61 16.76
C HIS A 58 6.64 7.65 15.27
N ILE A 59 7.42 6.86 14.54
CA ILE A 59 7.44 6.84 13.08
C ILE A 59 6.98 5.46 12.63
N MET A 60 5.96 5.46 11.77
CA MET A 60 5.47 4.27 11.09
C MET A 60 5.54 4.51 9.59
N VAL A 61 6.29 3.66 8.88
CA VAL A 61 6.20 3.56 7.42
C VAL A 61 5.11 2.53 7.11
N TYR A 62 3.96 3.03 6.66
CA TYR A 62 2.83 2.19 6.26
C TYR A 62 2.41 2.59 4.85
N SER A 63 2.62 1.67 3.92
CA SER A 63 2.52 1.94 2.49
C SER A 63 2.10 0.67 1.75
N MET A 64 1.67 0.83 0.50
CA MET A 64 1.55 -0.31 -0.41
C MET A 64 2.91 -0.96 -0.66
N THR A 65 2.91 -2.18 -1.18
CA THR A 65 4.14 -2.79 -1.71
C THR A 65 4.60 -2.06 -2.98
N LYS A 66 5.92 -2.10 -3.22
CA LYS A 66 6.58 -1.58 -4.44
C LYS A 66 6.42 -0.09 -4.77
N VAL A 67 6.19 0.72 -3.75
CA VAL A 67 6.14 2.20 -3.84
C VAL A 67 7.41 2.89 -3.29
N GLY A 68 8.53 2.18 -3.18
CA GLY A 68 9.77 2.75 -2.62
C GLY A 68 9.79 2.83 -1.09
N SER A 69 8.96 2.02 -0.41
CA SER A 69 8.82 1.99 1.05
C SER A 69 10.12 1.66 1.78
N THR A 70 10.99 0.82 1.19
CA THR A 70 12.32 0.51 1.75
C THR A 70 13.22 1.74 1.71
N SER A 71 13.32 2.43 0.57
CA SER A 71 14.10 3.67 0.46
C SER A 71 13.62 4.73 1.45
N LEU A 72 12.29 4.87 1.60
CA LEU A 72 11.67 5.77 2.55
C LEU A 72 12.04 5.44 4.01
N TRP A 73 11.95 4.17 4.38
CA TRP A 73 12.27 3.69 5.72
C TRP A 73 13.74 3.88 6.08
N VAL A 74 14.65 3.57 5.15
CA VAL A 74 16.09 3.80 5.34
C VAL A 74 16.38 5.29 5.47
N ALA A 75 15.71 6.12 4.67
CA ALA A 75 15.91 7.57 4.72
C ALA A 75 15.50 8.21 6.04
N LEU A 76 14.61 7.58 6.80
CA LEU A 76 14.22 8.02 8.15
C LEU A 76 15.27 7.70 9.23
N GLY A 77 16.44 7.18 8.84
CA GLY A 77 17.55 6.84 9.75
C GLY A 77 17.48 5.41 10.26
N SER A 78 16.61 4.57 9.72
CA SER A 78 16.58 3.16 10.09
C SER A 78 17.80 2.42 9.55
N LYS A 79 18.44 1.62 10.42
CA LYS A 79 19.52 0.74 10.01
C LYS A 79 18.94 -0.52 9.39
N LEU A 80 19.39 -0.84 8.18
CA LEU A 80 18.96 -2.05 7.47
C LEU A 80 19.39 -3.36 8.13
N GLU A 81 20.24 -3.33 9.14
CA GLU A 81 20.57 -4.51 9.94
C GLU A 81 19.50 -4.78 11.02
N GLN A 82 18.69 -3.78 11.33
CA GLN A 82 17.59 -3.85 12.29
C GLN A 82 16.27 -3.96 11.53
N TRP A 83 16.06 -5.07 10.80
CA TRP A 83 14.82 -5.36 10.05
C TRP A 83 13.59 -5.32 10.96
N ASN A 84 13.11 -4.12 11.27
CA ASN A 84 11.82 -3.87 11.90
C ASN A 84 10.74 -3.81 10.81
N TYR A 85 10.87 -4.68 9.80
CA TYR A 85 9.77 -5.00 8.90
C TYR A 85 8.90 -6.04 9.60
N LEU A 86 7.69 -5.62 9.95
CA LEU A 86 6.82 -6.39 10.83
C LEU A 86 5.70 -7.02 10.03
N GLU A 87 5.73 -8.34 9.95
CA GLU A 87 4.66 -9.17 9.35
C GLU A 87 3.61 -9.61 10.38
N GLU A 88 3.97 -9.54 11.67
CA GLU A 88 3.12 -9.94 12.78
C GLU A 88 3.09 -8.86 13.86
N THR A 89 2.07 -8.90 14.71
CA THR A 89 1.93 -7.98 15.83
C THR A 89 2.94 -8.32 16.93
N ASN A 90 3.52 -7.31 17.57
CA ASN A 90 4.48 -7.50 18.66
C ASN A 90 4.00 -6.89 19.97
N GLU A 91 4.50 -7.37 21.11
CA GLU A 91 4.20 -6.79 22.43
C GLU A 91 4.63 -5.31 22.51
N THR A 92 5.80 -5.01 21.92
CA THR A 92 6.36 -3.66 21.86
C THR A 92 6.85 -3.36 20.45
N TYR A 93 6.93 -2.06 20.12
CA TYR A 93 7.42 -1.55 18.85
C TYR A 93 8.53 -0.54 19.11
N GLY A 94 9.54 -0.50 18.24
CA GLY A 94 10.55 0.55 18.25
C GLY A 94 9.97 1.91 17.85
N SER A 95 10.76 2.97 18.02
CA SER A 95 10.37 4.34 17.60
C SER A 95 10.21 4.48 16.09
N ILE A 96 10.84 3.61 15.30
CA ILE A 96 10.70 3.55 13.84
C ILE A 96 10.30 2.13 13.43
N THR A 97 9.12 2.01 12.82
CA THR A 97 8.57 0.74 12.32
C THR A 97 8.22 0.82 10.84
N LYS A 98 8.24 -0.32 10.17
CA LYS A 98 7.74 -0.46 8.79
C LYS A 98 6.82 -1.68 8.72
N THR A 99 5.69 -1.53 8.05
CA THR A 99 4.83 -2.67 7.73
C THR A 99 4.04 -2.42 6.44
N HIS A 100 3.63 -3.51 5.80
CA HIS A 100 2.67 -3.52 4.71
C HIS A 100 1.33 -4.12 5.14
N PHE A 101 1.22 -4.58 6.39
CA PHE A 101 0.11 -5.37 6.89
C PHE A 101 -0.86 -4.49 7.71
N PRO A 102 -2.13 -4.38 7.29
CA PRO A 102 -3.09 -3.50 7.96
C PRO A 102 -3.36 -3.85 9.43
N GLU A 103 -3.30 -5.13 9.81
CA GLU A 103 -3.42 -5.58 11.20
C GLU A 103 -2.25 -5.16 12.08
N VAL A 104 -1.03 -5.25 11.55
CA VAL A 104 0.19 -4.80 12.25
C VAL A 104 0.17 -3.29 12.39
N ALA A 105 -0.14 -2.56 11.31
CA ALA A 105 -0.27 -1.10 11.34
C ALA A 105 -1.31 -0.65 12.38
N ARG A 106 -2.47 -1.30 12.42
CA ARG A 106 -3.51 -1.02 13.42
C ARG A 106 -3.05 -1.28 14.85
N ASP A 107 -2.27 -2.34 15.07
CA ASP A 107 -1.72 -2.64 16.38
C ASP A 107 -0.65 -1.63 16.82
N ILE A 108 0.23 -1.20 15.89
CA ILE A 108 1.19 -0.12 16.12
C ILE A 108 0.46 1.15 16.57
N VAL A 109 -0.53 1.63 15.80
CA VAL A 109 -1.29 2.85 16.13
C VAL A 109 -1.91 2.78 17.54
N ARG A 110 -2.40 1.62 17.95
CA ARG A 110 -3.00 1.41 19.28
C ARG A 110 -1.98 1.44 20.42
N LYS A 111 -0.75 0.97 20.16
CA LYS A 111 0.29 0.79 21.19
C LYS A 111 1.25 1.95 21.35
N VAL A 112 1.31 2.88 20.38
CA VAL A 112 2.08 4.10 20.59
C VAL A 112 1.57 4.81 21.88
N PRO A 113 2.41 5.49 22.68
CA PRO A 113 1.98 6.25 23.87
C PRO A 113 1.15 7.49 23.53
N ARG A 114 0.08 7.79 24.27
CA ARG A 114 -0.93 8.84 23.91
C ARG A 114 -0.39 10.27 23.93
N ASP A 115 0.67 10.50 24.71
CA ASP A 115 1.39 11.76 24.85
C ASP A 115 2.39 12.01 23.72
N LYS A 116 2.58 11.05 22.81
CA LYS A 116 3.51 11.12 21.68
C LYS A 116 2.77 11.39 20.36
N THR A 117 3.41 12.08 19.43
CA THR A 117 2.86 12.23 18.05
C THR A 117 3.19 10.98 17.24
N LEU A 118 2.22 10.54 16.44
CA LEU A 118 2.47 9.48 15.45
C LEU A 118 2.71 10.12 14.08
N TRP A 119 3.89 9.91 13.51
CA TRP A 119 4.16 10.21 12.10
C TRP A 119 3.96 8.96 11.26
N ILE A 120 3.08 9.04 10.27
CA ILE A 120 2.82 7.97 9.31
C ILE A 120 3.39 8.40 7.96
N PHE A 121 4.45 7.73 7.52
CA PHE A 121 5.04 7.94 6.21
C PHE A 121 4.50 6.90 5.23
N THR A 122 4.04 7.39 4.08
CA THR A 122 3.63 6.56 2.95
C THR A 122 4.23 7.10 1.66
N SER A 123 4.22 6.29 0.61
CA SER A 123 4.69 6.70 -0.71
C SER A 123 3.78 6.12 -1.77
N VAL A 124 3.57 6.88 -2.85
CA VAL A 124 2.86 6.45 -4.05
C VAL A 124 3.83 6.27 -5.21
N ARG A 125 3.47 5.42 -6.17
CA ARG A 125 4.25 5.20 -7.40
C ARG A 125 3.29 5.05 -8.57
N ASN A 126 3.74 5.39 -9.77
CA ASN A 126 3.03 5.11 -11.02
C ASN A 126 2.53 3.66 -10.98
N PRO A 127 1.20 3.45 -11.04
CA PRO A 127 0.65 2.12 -10.84
C PRO A 127 1.16 1.14 -11.90
N PHE A 128 1.34 1.54 -13.15
CA PHE A 128 1.93 0.65 -14.17
C PHE A 128 3.34 0.19 -13.81
N ALA A 129 4.20 1.10 -13.34
CA ALA A 129 5.57 0.77 -12.95
C ALA A 129 5.62 -0.08 -11.66
N ARG A 130 4.71 0.18 -10.71
CA ARG A 130 4.55 -0.59 -9.47
C ARG A 130 4.27 -2.06 -9.77
N GLN A 131 3.39 -2.33 -10.74
CA GLN A 131 2.96 -3.67 -11.10
C GLN A 131 4.07 -4.51 -11.72
N VAL A 132 4.82 -3.92 -12.65
CA VAL A 132 6.02 -4.58 -13.20
C VAL A 132 7.04 -4.83 -12.08
N SER A 133 7.21 -3.88 -11.16
CA SER A 133 8.11 -4.05 -10.02
C SER A 133 7.67 -5.17 -9.06
N ALA A 134 6.37 -5.39 -8.87
CA ALA A 134 5.83 -6.46 -8.03
C ALA A 134 6.09 -7.82 -8.67
N TYR A 135 5.79 -7.95 -9.96
CA TYR A 135 6.04 -9.17 -10.73
C TYR A 135 7.49 -9.68 -10.61
N PHE A 136 8.47 -8.78 -10.76
CA PHE A 136 9.88 -9.15 -10.65
C PHE A 136 10.34 -9.46 -9.23
N GLU A 137 9.73 -8.85 -8.20
CA GLU A 137 9.97 -9.25 -6.81
C GLU A 137 9.47 -10.66 -6.52
N ASP A 138 8.30 -11.02 -7.05
CA ASP A 138 7.79 -12.36 -6.82
C ASP A 138 8.62 -13.45 -7.53
N ILE A 139 9.23 -13.11 -8.67
CA ILE A 139 10.24 -13.94 -9.34
C ILE A 139 11.47 -14.08 -8.43
N GLU A 140 12.02 -12.97 -7.96
CA GLU A 140 13.19 -12.94 -7.07
C GLU A 140 12.98 -13.77 -5.81
N GLN A 141 11.82 -13.63 -5.18
CA GLN A 141 11.46 -14.29 -3.93
C GLN A 141 10.93 -15.72 -4.16
N LYS A 142 10.99 -16.23 -5.39
CA LYS A 142 10.50 -17.56 -5.79
C LYS A 142 9.05 -17.83 -5.36
N ARG A 143 8.26 -16.78 -5.15
CA ARG A 143 6.82 -16.86 -4.97
C ARG A 143 6.14 -17.23 -6.28
N HIS A 144 6.83 -16.93 -7.37
CA HIS A 144 6.40 -17.16 -8.72
C HIS A 144 7.50 -17.79 -9.57
N LEU A 145 7.09 -18.59 -10.57
CA LEU A 145 8.00 -19.42 -11.36
C LEU A 145 8.92 -20.27 -10.46
N ALA A 146 8.43 -20.69 -9.28
CA ALA A 146 9.20 -21.38 -8.25
C ALA A 146 9.86 -22.70 -8.71
N ASN A 147 9.33 -23.28 -9.79
CA ASN A 147 9.84 -24.51 -10.40
C ASN A 147 10.94 -24.25 -11.45
N LEU A 148 11.25 -22.98 -11.75
CA LEU A 148 12.28 -22.59 -12.70
C LEU A 148 13.54 -22.11 -11.98
N THR A 149 14.71 -22.38 -12.55
CA THR A 149 15.99 -21.80 -12.11
C THR A 149 16.16 -20.37 -12.64
N GLU A 150 17.10 -19.62 -12.06
CA GLU A 150 17.45 -18.28 -12.56
C GLU A 150 17.84 -18.32 -14.04
N GLU A 151 18.62 -19.32 -14.47
CA GLU A 151 19.02 -19.50 -15.86
C GLU A 151 17.82 -19.76 -16.78
N GLN A 152 16.85 -20.57 -16.33
CA GLN A 152 15.63 -20.83 -17.09
C GLN A 152 14.78 -19.56 -17.24
N ILE A 153 14.70 -18.73 -16.19
CA ILE A 153 14.00 -17.45 -16.23
C ILE A 153 14.73 -16.46 -17.15
N MET A 154 16.05 -16.40 -17.08
CA MET A 154 16.85 -15.53 -17.95
C MET A 154 16.78 -15.96 -19.42
N ALA A 155 16.60 -17.25 -19.70
CA ALA A 155 16.40 -17.80 -21.03
C ALA A 155 14.94 -17.70 -21.54
N MET A 156 13.99 -17.31 -20.67
CA MET A 156 12.57 -17.21 -21.04
C MET A 156 12.37 -16.16 -22.15
N PRO A 157 11.68 -16.53 -23.26
CA PRO A 157 11.26 -15.59 -24.27
C PRO A 157 10.40 -14.46 -23.69
N MET A 158 10.57 -13.24 -24.19
CA MET A 158 9.91 -12.07 -23.59
C MET A 158 8.39 -12.10 -23.79
N ASP A 159 7.90 -12.68 -24.88
CA ASP A 159 6.47 -12.92 -25.11
C ASP A 159 5.87 -13.91 -24.11
N GLU A 160 6.61 -14.95 -23.72
CA GLU A 160 6.20 -15.87 -22.65
C GLU A 160 6.13 -15.14 -21.29
N MET A 161 7.14 -14.32 -20.97
CA MET A 161 7.16 -13.52 -19.75
C MET A 161 6.01 -12.50 -19.70
N HIS A 162 5.68 -11.86 -20.83
CA HIS A 162 4.52 -10.98 -20.95
C HIS A 162 3.20 -11.71 -20.69
N GLN A 163 3.04 -12.91 -21.24
CA GLN A 163 1.83 -13.72 -21.04
C GLN A 163 1.71 -14.19 -19.59
N ASP A 164 2.82 -14.62 -18.97
CA ASP A 164 2.85 -15.00 -17.57
C ASP A 164 2.48 -13.82 -16.64
N PHE A 165 3.01 -12.62 -16.92
CA PHE A 165 2.62 -11.40 -16.22
C PHE A 165 1.11 -11.12 -16.33
N LEU A 166 0.56 -11.14 -17.54
CA LEU A 166 -0.86 -10.87 -17.78
C LEU A 166 -1.80 -11.91 -17.16
N LYS A 167 -1.36 -13.18 -17.06
CA LYS A 167 -2.14 -14.25 -16.42
C LYS A 167 -2.34 -14.01 -14.92
N ARG A 168 -1.48 -13.22 -14.28
CA ARG A 168 -1.55 -12.93 -12.84
C ARG A 168 -2.39 -11.70 -12.53
N TRP A 169 -2.48 -10.76 -13.47
CA TRP A 169 -3.26 -9.53 -13.34
C TRP A 169 -4.66 -9.70 -12.71
N PRO A 170 -5.49 -10.69 -13.12
CA PRO A 170 -6.85 -10.82 -12.59
C PRO A 170 -6.92 -11.30 -11.13
N LYS A 171 -5.85 -11.91 -10.60
CA LYS A 171 -5.87 -12.58 -9.29
C LYS A 171 -5.62 -11.65 -8.11
N GLU A 172 -5.09 -10.46 -8.35
CA GLU A 172 -4.52 -9.60 -7.31
C GLU A 172 -5.20 -8.22 -7.20
N ASN A 173 -6.40 -8.04 -7.76
CA ASN A 173 -7.22 -6.81 -7.62
C ASN A 173 -6.51 -5.51 -8.03
N PHE A 174 -5.61 -5.56 -9.00
CA PHE A 174 -4.79 -4.41 -9.37
C PHE A 174 -5.51 -3.32 -10.20
N GLY A 175 -6.73 -3.59 -10.66
CA GLY A 175 -7.47 -2.72 -11.58
C GLY A 175 -8.31 -1.61 -10.95
N ALA A 176 -8.38 -1.50 -9.63
CA ALA A 176 -9.06 -0.40 -8.94
C ALA A 176 -8.45 -0.26 -7.56
N ASP A 177 -7.15 0.04 -7.53
CA ASP A 177 -6.44 0.32 -6.30
C ASP A 177 -7.13 1.51 -5.60
N ASN A 178 -7.84 1.21 -4.52
CA ASN A 178 -8.52 2.18 -3.66
C ASN A 178 -7.91 2.14 -2.25
N TRP A 179 -6.65 1.68 -2.15
CA TRP A 179 -5.99 1.41 -0.87
C TRP A 179 -5.89 2.66 -0.01
N TYR A 180 -5.62 3.83 -0.60
CA TYR A 180 -5.46 5.07 0.14
C TYR A 180 -6.79 5.61 0.69
N SER A 181 -7.82 5.60 -0.15
CA SER A 181 -9.17 6.04 0.23
C SER A 181 -9.89 5.06 1.16
N THR A 182 -9.45 3.79 1.23
CA THR A 182 -10.09 2.76 2.05
C THR A 182 -9.22 2.29 3.22
N GLU A 183 -8.26 1.40 2.98
CA GLU A 183 -7.47 0.72 4.00
C GLU A 183 -6.58 1.70 4.77
N PHE A 184 -5.84 2.54 4.04
CA PHE A 184 -4.97 3.55 4.64
C PHE A 184 -5.78 4.55 5.46
N ALA A 185 -6.87 5.09 4.92
CA ALA A 185 -7.72 6.04 5.63
C ALA A 185 -8.27 5.48 6.94
N LYS A 186 -8.63 4.18 6.98
CA LYS A 186 -9.08 3.50 8.21
C LYS A 186 -7.99 3.39 9.28
N ILE A 187 -6.72 3.30 8.88
CA ILE A 187 -5.59 3.13 9.80
C ILE A 187 -5.02 4.48 10.25
N ALA A 188 -4.83 5.40 9.30
CA ALA A 188 -4.29 6.73 9.57
C ALA A 188 -5.31 7.69 10.18
N GLY A 189 -6.60 7.41 10.02
CA GLY A 189 -7.69 8.31 10.43
C GLY A 189 -7.84 9.53 9.51
N VAL A 190 -7.21 9.52 8.33
CA VAL A 190 -7.19 10.61 7.35
C VAL A 190 -7.31 10.02 5.95
N ASP A 191 -8.25 10.52 5.16
CA ASP A 191 -8.38 10.20 3.73
C ASP A 191 -7.50 11.14 2.90
N LEU A 192 -6.33 10.65 2.47
CA LEU A 192 -5.39 11.44 1.66
C LEU A 192 -5.95 11.84 0.29
N THR A 193 -6.95 11.13 -0.24
CA THR A 193 -7.55 11.44 -1.54
C THR A 193 -8.47 12.67 -1.49
N ALA A 194 -8.87 13.09 -0.28
CA ALA A 194 -9.59 14.33 -0.06
C ALA A 194 -8.69 15.59 -0.16
N HIS A 195 -7.37 15.42 -0.25
CA HIS A 195 -6.41 16.52 -0.27
C HIS A 195 -5.74 16.66 -1.65
N LYS A 196 -5.45 17.90 -2.06
CA LYS A 196 -4.68 18.17 -3.28
C LYS A 196 -3.19 17.96 -3.01
N PHE A 197 -2.48 17.39 -3.98
CA PHE A 197 -1.01 17.30 -3.93
C PHE A 197 -0.39 18.67 -4.28
N PRO A 198 0.44 19.27 -3.41
CA PRO A 198 1.18 20.48 -3.75
C PRO A 198 2.42 20.09 -4.57
N PHE A 199 2.27 20.03 -5.89
CA PHE A 199 3.30 19.56 -6.84
C PHE A 199 4.65 20.29 -6.69
N GLU A 200 4.64 21.59 -6.42
CA GLU A 200 5.86 22.39 -6.20
C GLU A 200 6.63 21.99 -4.94
N GLU A 201 5.95 21.44 -3.93
CA GLU A 201 6.58 20.99 -2.69
C GLU A 201 7.06 19.54 -2.76
N GLY A 202 6.57 18.75 -3.71
CA GLY A 202 6.92 17.33 -3.88
C GLY A 202 6.45 16.40 -2.75
N ARG A 203 5.57 16.88 -1.85
CA ARG A 203 5.04 16.11 -0.71
C ARG A 203 3.64 16.55 -0.33
N LEU A 204 2.86 15.66 0.28
CA LEU A 204 1.62 16.02 0.96
C LEU A 204 1.78 15.74 2.46
N ILE A 205 1.55 16.74 3.30
CA ILE A 205 1.52 16.60 4.76
C ILE A 205 0.11 16.91 5.25
N VAL A 206 -0.47 16.01 6.06
CA VAL A 206 -1.80 16.18 6.63
C VAL A 206 -1.77 15.88 8.13
N GLU A 207 -2.27 16.81 8.94
CA GLU A 207 -2.54 16.57 10.36
C GLU A 207 -3.87 15.84 10.54
N GLY A 208 -3.91 14.92 11.49
CA GLY A 208 -5.08 14.13 11.82
C GLY A 208 -5.08 13.67 13.27
N TRP A 209 -6.07 12.85 13.60
CA TRP A 209 -6.23 12.31 14.93
C TRP A 209 -6.76 10.88 14.87
N VAL A 210 -5.99 9.91 15.37
CA VAL A 210 -6.42 8.51 15.40
C VAL A 210 -6.24 7.94 16.81
N HIS A 211 -7.25 7.21 17.29
CA HIS A 211 -7.24 6.56 18.61
C HIS A 211 -6.85 7.47 19.80
N GLY A 212 -7.21 8.76 19.73
CA GLY A 212 -6.93 9.70 20.83
C GLY A 212 -5.54 10.36 20.76
N ARG A 213 -4.90 10.35 19.58
CA ARG A 213 -3.50 10.73 19.40
C ARG A 213 -3.33 11.74 18.26
N PRO A 214 -2.47 12.76 18.40
CA PRO A 214 -2.07 13.58 17.25
C PRO A 214 -1.32 12.73 16.25
N THR A 215 -1.66 12.87 14.97
CA THR A 215 -1.07 12.11 13.88
C THR A 215 -0.70 13.04 12.73
N ILE A 216 0.49 12.86 12.17
CA ILE A 216 0.97 13.57 11.00
C ILE A 216 1.18 12.53 9.92
N VAL A 217 0.51 12.69 8.79
CA VAL A 217 0.66 11.80 7.64
C VAL A 217 1.48 12.51 6.58
N VAL A 218 2.52 11.84 6.08
CA VAL A 218 3.39 12.32 5.01
C VAL A 218 3.29 11.37 3.82
N LEU A 219 2.93 11.90 2.65
CA LEU A 219 2.94 11.17 1.38
C LEU A 219 3.97 11.77 0.44
N LEU A 220 4.82 10.91 -0.12
CA LEU A 220 5.81 11.22 -1.15
C LEU A 220 5.53 10.44 -2.42
N ARG A 221 6.05 10.88 -3.57
CA ARG A 221 6.03 10.10 -4.81
C ARG A 221 7.38 9.41 -4.99
N ALA A 222 7.37 8.14 -5.36
CA ALA A 222 8.58 7.35 -5.62
C ALA A 222 9.37 7.87 -6.82
N GLU A 223 8.69 8.51 -7.77
CA GLU A 223 9.28 9.19 -8.93
C GLU A 223 10.21 10.35 -8.52
N ASP A 224 9.96 10.95 -7.35
CA ASP A 224 10.73 12.09 -6.82
C ASP A 224 11.84 11.63 -5.85
N VAL A 225 12.17 10.33 -5.79
CA VAL A 225 13.12 9.77 -4.81
C VAL A 225 14.49 10.46 -4.82
N CYS A 226 14.97 10.90 -5.99
CA CYS A 226 16.22 11.64 -6.12
C CYS A 226 16.18 13.03 -5.48
N CYS A 227 14.98 13.61 -5.30
CA CYS A 227 14.75 14.93 -4.71
C CYS A 227 14.27 14.86 -3.26
N TRP A 228 14.04 13.67 -2.70
CA TRP A 228 13.47 13.52 -1.36
C TRP A 228 14.27 14.21 -0.26
N TRP A 229 15.60 14.31 -0.39
CA TRP A 229 16.41 15.07 0.57
C TRP A 229 15.98 16.53 0.62
N ASP A 230 15.87 17.22 -0.51
CA ASP A 230 15.47 18.64 -0.53
C ASP A 230 14.01 18.82 -0.10
N ILE A 231 13.15 17.87 -0.47
CA ILE A 231 11.74 17.86 -0.08
C ILE A 231 11.58 17.70 1.44
N MET A 232 12.40 16.86 2.10
CA MET A 232 12.17 16.41 3.48
C MET A 232 13.16 16.93 4.52
N ARG A 233 14.35 17.43 4.14
CA ARG A 233 15.39 17.90 5.07
C ARG A 233 14.90 18.94 6.07
N HIS A 234 13.89 19.73 5.69
CA HIS A 234 13.29 20.70 6.58
C HIS A 234 12.44 20.02 7.64
N HIS A 235 11.71 18.95 7.33
CA HIS A 235 10.81 18.27 8.28
C HIS A 235 11.50 17.16 9.08
N VAL A 236 12.52 16.53 8.49
CA VAL A 236 13.24 15.38 9.07
C VAL A 236 14.74 15.71 9.08
N PRO A 237 15.27 16.23 10.21
CA PRO A 237 16.65 16.73 10.28
C PRO A 237 17.72 15.68 9.95
N ASN A 238 17.45 14.41 10.26
CA ASN A 238 18.36 13.29 10.04
C ASN A 238 17.99 12.47 8.79
N TRP A 239 17.32 13.09 7.82
CA TRP A 239 17.01 12.41 6.57
C TRP A 239 18.31 11.94 5.91
N ASN A 240 18.39 10.69 5.49
CA ASN A 240 19.58 10.20 4.80
C ASN A 240 19.16 9.64 3.44
N PRO A 241 19.40 10.34 2.32
CA PRO A 241 19.02 9.83 1.02
C PRO A 241 19.85 8.58 0.71
N VAL A 242 19.29 7.40 0.96
CA VAL A 242 19.90 6.14 0.56
C VAL A 242 19.13 5.59 -0.63
N HIS A 243 19.71 5.75 -1.81
CA HIS A 243 19.24 5.06 -3.00
C HIS A 243 19.86 3.66 -3.01
N LYS A 244 19.27 2.72 -2.26
CA LYS A 244 19.96 1.46 -1.96
C LYS A 244 19.78 0.34 -2.97
N GLU A 245 18.75 0.39 -3.80
CA GLU A 245 18.40 -0.76 -4.65
C GLU A 245 18.04 -0.27 -6.05
N ASP A 246 19.00 -0.38 -6.95
CA ASP A 246 18.73 -0.32 -8.38
C ASP A 246 18.38 -1.74 -8.84
N ALA A 247 17.12 -1.95 -9.28
CA ALA A 247 16.70 -3.25 -9.81
C ALA A 247 17.58 -3.74 -10.97
N ARG A 248 18.35 -2.85 -11.61
CA ARG A 248 19.33 -3.20 -12.65
C ARG A 248 20.56 -3.93 -12.12
N GLU A 249 20.84 -3.84 -10.83
CA GLU A 249 21.96 -4.54 -10.17
C GLU A 249 21.60 -5.97 -9.73
N LEU A 250 20.32 -6.33 -9.77
CA LEU A 250 19.85 -7.68 -9.46
C LEU A 250 20.12 -8.64 -10.62
N TRP A 251 20.15 -9.95 -10.35
CA TRP A 251 20.48 -10.97 -11.37
C TRP A 251 19.54 -10.94 -12.59
N TYR A 252 18.32 -10.46 -12.41
CA TYR A 252 17.30 -10.29 -13.45
C TYR A 252 17.28 -8.88 -14.08
N GLY A 253 18.21 -7.99 -13.74
CA GLY A 253 18.17 -6.57 -14.11
C GLY A 253 18.07 -6.33 -15.62
N SER A 254 18.78 -7.13 -16.43
CA SER A 254 18.69 -7.05 -17.89
C SER A 254 17.32 -7.48 -18.43
N LYS A 255 16.71 -8.52 -17.85
CA LYS A 255 15.35 -8.97 -18.20
C LYS A 255 14.29 -7.93 -17.78
N TYR A 256 14.46 -7.32 -16.61
CA TYR A 256 13.60 -6.23 -16.15
C TYR A 256 13.60 -5.04 -17.12
N ASP A 257 14.77 -4.65 -17.61
CA ASP A 257 14.90 -3.56 -18.59
C ASP A 257 14.32 -3.92 -19.95
N GLU A 258 14.53 -5.15 -20.43
CA GLU A 258 13.94 -5.66 -21.67
C GLU A 258 12.39 -5.69 -21.58
N PHE A 259 11.84 -6.17 -20.47
CA PHE A 259 10.40 -6.19 -20.21
C PHE A 259 9.81 -4.79 -20.25
N LYS A 260 10.37 -3.82 -19.51
CA LYS A 260 9.87 -2.43 -19.51
C LYS A 260 9.86 -1.77 -20.89
N LYS A 261 10.78 -2.16 -21.77
CA LYS A 261 10.92 -1.59 -23.12
C LYS A 261 9.96 -2.21 -24.13
N SER A 262 9.64 -3.49 -23.95
CA SER A 262 8.89 -4.28 -24.94
C SER A 262 7.44 -4.56 -24.54
N PHE A 263 7.11 -4.49 -23.25
CA PHE A 263 5.76 -4.75 -22.77
C PHE A 263 4.80 -3.61 -23.11
N VAL A 264 3.67 -3.97 -23.73
CA VAL A 264 2.55 -3.07 -24.01
C VAL A 264 1.33 -3.59 -23.26
N TRP A 265 0.71 -2.70 -22.50
CA TRP A 265 -0.46 -3.04 -21.71
C TRP A 265 -1.69 -3.23 -22.60
N PRO A 266 -2.48 -4.29 -22.38
CA PRO A 266 -3.81 -4.39 -22.99
C PRO A 266 -4.69 -3.19 -22.60
N GLN A 267 -5.40 -2.62 -23.56
CA GLN A 267 -6.25 -1.43 -23.39
C GLN A 267 -7.19 -1.53 -22.17
N HIS A 268 -7.89 -2.66 -22.02
CA HIS A 268 -8.83 -2.87 -20.91
C HIS A 268 -8.15 -2.87 -19.53
N ILE A 269 -6.87 -3.25 -19.45
CA ILE A 269 -6.08 -3.17 -18.21
C ILE A 269 -5.67 -1.72 -17.94
N VAL A 270 -5.27 -0.98 -18.97
CA VAL A 270 -4.98 0.46 -18.86
C VAL A 270 -6.19 1.21 -18.33
N GLU A 271 -7.38 0.93 -18.87
CA GLU A 271 -8.64 1.51 -18.41
C GLU A 271 -8.92 1.19 -16.94
N ALA A 272 -8.72 -0.05 -16.51
CA ALA A 272 -8.86 -0.43 -15.11
C ALA A 272 -7.87 0.36 -14.23
N ILE A 273 -6.57 0.31 -14.52
CA ILE A 273 -5.55 1.04 -13.74
C ILE A 273 -5.81 2.55 -13.71
N SER A 274 -6.40 3.12 -14.76
CA SER A 274 -6.63 4.57 -14.88
C SER A 274 -7.57 5.16 -13.82
N VAL A 275 -8.34 4.31 -13.12
CA VAL A 275 -9.23 4.73 -12.02
C VAL A 275 -8.62 4.50 -10.62
N ALA A 276 -7.37 4.05 -10.54
CA ALA A 276 -6.67 3.87 -9.26
C ALA A 276 -6.50 5.20 -8.51
N ASP A 277 -6.73 5.19 -7.20
CA ASP A 277 -6.56 6.36 -6.34
C ASP A 277 -5.10 6.83 -6.27
N SER A 278 -4.13 5.93 -6.49
CA SER A 278 -2.72 6.26 -6.66
C SER A 278 -2.46 7.32 -7.73
N LEU A 279 -3.31 7.42 -8.77
CA LEU A 279 -3.18 8.44 -9.81
C LEU A 279 -3.59 9.85 -9.33
N HIS A 280 -4.25 9.98 -8.18
CA HIS A 280 -4.72 11.25 -7.62
C HIS A 280 -3.59 12.28 -7.45
N TRP A 281 -2.40 11.83 -7.05
CA TRP A 281 -1.24 12.69 -6.79
C TRP A 281 -0.33 12.90 -8.01
N TYR A 282 -0.86 12.71 -9.21
CA TYR A 282 -0.19 13.07 -10.48
C TYR A 282 -0.98 14.14 -11.21
N THR A 283 -0.28 15.04 -11.89
CA THR A 283 -0.89 16.02 -12.78
C THR A 283 -1.58 15.33 -13.97
N ILE A 284 -2.49 16.03 -14.64
CA ILE A 284 -3.15 15.52 -15.84
C ILE A 284 -2.12 15.18 -16.93
N ALA A 285 -1.07 16.00 -17.07
CA ALA A 285 0.00 15.79 -18.05
C ALA A 285 0.80 14.51 -17.75
N GLU A 286 1.21 14.31 -16.50
CA GLU A 286 1.90 13.08 -16.08
C GLU A 286 1.04 11.85 -16.32
N ARG A 287 -0.25 11.88 -15.95
CA ARG A 287 -1.18 10.78 -16.21
C ARG A 287 -1.28 10.48 -17.71
N ALA A 288 -1.40 11.50 -18.55
CA ALA A 288 -1.47 11.33 -20.00
C ALA A 288 -0.20 10.66 -20.56
N VAL A 289 0.98 11.05 -20.07
CA VAL A 289 2.27 10.42 -20.42
C VAL A 289 2.29 8.95 -19.98
N MET A 290 1.86 8.65 -18.76
CA MET A 290 1.80 7.28 -18.24
C MET A 290 0.88 6.38 -19.09
N LEU A 291 -0.32 6.87 -19.42
CA LEU A 291 -1.31 6.12 -20.21
C LEU A 291 -0.81 5.88 -21.64
N ARG A 292 -0.23 6.90 -22.29
CA ARG A 292 0.35 6.76 -23.64
C ARG A 292 1.49 5.76 -23.66
N LYS A 293 2.39 5.84 -22.69
CA LYS A 293 3.50 4.89 -22.55
C LYS A 293 2.99 3.47 -22.30
N ALA A 294 1.98 3.30 -21.45
CA ALA A 294 1.38 1.99 -21.18
C ALA A 294 0.79 1.37 -22.46
N LEU A 295 0.21 2.17 -23.34
CA LEU A 295 -0.34 1.76 -24.63
C LEU A 295 0.69 1.63 -25.76
N GLY A 296 1.99 1.74 -25.46
CA GLY A 296 3.06 1.64 -26.46
C GLY A 296 3.11 2.81 -27.46
N VAL A 297 2.45 3.93 -27.15
CA VAL A 297 2.51 5.15 -27.97
C VAL A 297 3.87 5.82 -27.77
N ARG A 298 4.65 5.94 -28.85
CA ARG A 298 5.94 6.64 -28.83
C ARG A 298 5.73 8.13 -28.58
N LEU A 299 6.56 8.71 -27.71
CA LEU A 299 6.46 10.12 -27.29
C LEU A 299 7.36 11.05 -28.09
N ASP A 300 8.10 10.50 -29.05
CA ASP A 300 9.17 11.10 -29.86
C ASP A 300 8.73 12.32 -30.69
N HIS A 301 7.45 12.74 -30.59
CA HIS A 301 6.85 13.85 -31.34
C HIS A 301 6.25 14.95 -30.44
N LEU A 302 6.41 14.87 -29.12
CA LEU A 302 5.78 15.80 -28.17
C LEU A 302 6.77 16.73 -27.45
N GLU A 303 8.07 16.61 -27.75
CA GLU A 303 9.13 17.43 -27.16
C GLU A 303 9.52 18.65 -28.03
N ASN A 304 8.68 19.02 -29.01
CA ASN A 304 8.85 20.23 -29.83
C ASN A 304 7.76 21.26 -29.55
#